data_AF-A0A978VF04-F1
#
_entry.id   AF-A0A978VF04-F1
#
_cell.length_a   1.000
_cell.length_b   1.000
_cell.length_c   1.000
_cell.angle_alpha   90.00
_cell.angle_beta   90.00
_cell.angle_gamma   90.00
#
_symmetry.space_group_name_H-M   'P 1'
#
loop_
_entity.id
_entity.type
_entity.pdbx_description
1 polymer ?
#
loop_
_entity_poly.entity_id
_entity_poly.type
_entity_poly.pdbx_seq_one_letter_code
_entity_poly.pdbx_strand_id
1 'polypeptide(L)'
;MSGVCSFKKQRAMLEVAPFTIFTGSLEALPEDIWKLVNLRHLYTESPLRPIQQPRGLSQLTNLQTLTEFQVKAEHGGQLNELRDLNNLRGNLKIEVHEDGIKSEGANLKSKQHLQSIELRIHGKMVDDCGDLVPHSNIKKFTLYGPYPGAALLNCVPSLKNLVEFRLKGHKECQSIAALNHLPHLKSLKLTCLEAVEYISSAEYDDNVDDSEDEDDSEEHQLASSVAVSDQRNEDCRRLLKTRSFSGVALTVI
;
A
#
# COMPACT_ATOMS: atom_id res chain seq x y z
N MET A 1 -13.79 28.86 -28.02
CA MET A 1 -14.94 29.19 -27.15
C MET A 1 -15.44 27.99 -26.33
N SER A 2 -14.63 26.95 -26.08
CA SER A 2 -15.05 25.71 -25.39
C SER A 2 -14.81 25.70 -23.86
N GLY A 3 -13.99 26.59 -23.31
CA GLY A 3 -13.57 26.53 -21.89
C GLY A 3 -14.60 27.03 -20.86
N VAL A 4 -15.53 27.91 -21.26
CA VAL A 4 -16.44 28.59 -20.30
C VAL A 4 -17.66 27.72 -19.95
N CYS A 5 -18.04 26.77 -20.82
CA CYS A 5 -19.17 25.88 -20.59
C CYS A 5 -18.84 24.74 -19.60
N SER A 6 -17.58 24.28 -19.57
CA SER A 6 -17.10 23.28 -18.58
C SER A 6 -17.09 23.87 -17.17
N PHE A 7 -16.62 25.11 -17.02
CA PHE A 7 -16.49 25.77 -15.73
C PHE A 7 -17.83 25.98 -15.02
N LYS A 8 -18.91 26.35 -15.72
CA LYS A 8 -20.24 26.49 -15.09
C LYS A 8 -20.82 25.16 -14.62
N LYS A 9 -20.55 24.07 -15.35
CA LYS A 9 -21.02 22.71 -15.01
C LYS A 9 -20.20 22.09 -13.86
N GLN A 10 -18.89 22.32 -13.84
CA GLN A 10 -18.00 21.95 -12.71
C GLN A 10 -18.26 22.79 -11.46
N ARG A 11 -18.50 24.10 -11.61
CA ARG A 11 -18.90 24.99 -10.50
C ARG A 11 -20.24 24.58 -9.90
N ALA A 12 -21.20 24.14 -10.71
CA ALA A 12 -22.45 23.59 -10.21
C ALA A 12 -22.23 22.30 -9.39
N MET A 13 -21.29 21.42 -9.79
CA MET A 13 -20.90 20.23 -8.99
C MET A 13 -20.32 20.60 -7.60
N LEU A 14 -19.61 21.72 -7.50
CA LEU A 14 -19.03 22.23 -6.25
C LEU A 14 -20.06 22.90 -5.32
N GLU A 15 -21.24 23.25 -5.83
CA GLU A 15 -22.32 23.90 -5.06
C GLU A 15 -23.32 22.90 -4.45
N VAL A 16 -23.30 21.61 -4.84
CA VAL A 16 -24.34 20.62 -4.44
C VAL A 16 -24.08 19.95 -3.08
N ALA A 17 -22.84 19.97 -2.58
CA ALA A 17 -22.53 19.52 -1.22
C ALA A 17 -21.26 20.23 -0.71
N PRO A 18 -21.33 21.06 0.36
CA PRO A 18 -20.20 21.89 0.80
C PRO A 18 -18.98 21.08 1.25
N PHE A 19 -19.13 19.76 1.41
CA PHE A 19 -18.09 18.88 1.93
C PHE A 19 -17.80 17.66 1.03
N THR A 20 -18.55 17.42 -0.05
CA THR A 20 -18.47 16.17 -0.82
C THR A 20 -18.49 16.38 -2.33
N ILE A 21 -17.56 15.78 -3.06
CA ILE A 21 -17.49 15.79 -4.53
C ILE A 21 -17.41 14.35 -5.05
N PHE A 22 -18.21 14.05 -6.08
CA PHE A 22 -18.13 12.83 -6.87
C PHE A 22 -17.68 13.17 -8.29
N THR A 23 -16.59 12.59 -8.75
CA THR A 23 -15.93 12.98 -10.00
C THR A 23 -16.31 12.10 -11.19
N GLY A 24 -17.34 11.25 -11.08
CA GLY A 24 -17.55 10.03 -11.89
C GLY A 24 -17.49 10.12 -13.43
N SER A 25 -17.47 11.30 -14.05
CA SER A 25 -17.25 11.48 -15.49
C SER A 25 -16.16 12.52 -15.84
N LEU A 26 -15.47 13.06 -14.84
CA LEU A 26 -14.43 14.08 -15.02
C LEU A 26 -13.14 13.47 -15.57
N GLU A 27 -12.46 14.23 -16.43
CA GLU A 27 -11.13 13.90 -16.94
C GLU A 27 -10.03 14.43 -16.02
N ALA A 28 -10.29 15.57 -15.40
CA ALA A 28 -9.39 16.27 -14.51
C ALA A 28 -10.16 16.91 -13.36
N LEU A 29 -9.51 16.97 -12.20
CA LEU A 29 -9.97 17.80 -11.10
C LEU A 29 -9.78 19.29 -11.43
N PRO A 30 -10.65 20.19 -10.96
CA PRO A 30 -10.48 21.63 -11.18
C PRO A 30 -9.15 22.13 -10.60
N GLU A 31 -8.45 23.01 -11.32
CA GLU A 31 -7.16 23.56 -10.88
C GLU A 31 -7.28 24.36 -9.58
N ASP A 32 -8.46 24.89 -9.26
CA ASP A 32 -8.72 25.65 -8.06
C ASP A 32 -9.45 24.89 -6.96
N ILE A 33 -9.40 23.54 -7.01
CA ILE A 33 -9.97 22.68 -5.96
C ILE A 33 -9.42 23.02 -4.57
N TRP A 34 -8.17 23.50 -4.49
CA TRP A 34 -7.50 23.90 -3.25
C TRP A 34 -8.24 25.00 -2.48
N LYS A 35 -9.09 25.79 -3.15
CA LYS A 35 -9.94 26.81 -2.49
C LYS A 35 -11.04 26.21 -1.62
N LEU A 36 -11.36 24.93 -1.81
CA LEU A 36 -12.40 24.22 -1.08
C LEU A 36 -11.84 23.71 0.26
N VAL A 37 -11.29 24.61 1.07
CA VAL A 37 -10.59 24.28 2.33
C VAL A 37 -11.43 23.48 3.34
N ASN A 38 -12.76 23.52 3.19
CA ASN A 38 -13.69 22.77 4.02
C ASN A 38 -14.01 21.37 3.47
N LEU A 39 -13.59 21.03 2.24
CA LEU A 39 -13.90 19.76 1.60
C LEU A 39 -13.45 18.58 2.47
N ARG A 40 -14.35 17.61 2.68
CA ARG A 40 -14.08 16.42 3.49
C ARG A 40 -14.05 15.14 2.66
N HIS A 41 -14.80 15.08 1.56
CA HIS A 41 -14.95 13.85 0.80
C HIS A 41 -14.77 14.13 -0.70
N LEU A 42 -13.75 13.50 -1.27
CA LEU A 42 -13.43 13.56 -2.69
C LEU A 42 -13.37 12.14 -3.24
N TYR A 43 -14.42 11.75 -3.97
CA TYR A 43 -14.51 10.44 -4.60
C TYR A 43 -14.00 10.55 -6.03
N THR A 44 -12.81 10.00 -6.26
CA THR A 44 -12.04 10.05 -7.51
C THR A 44 -12.04 8.73 -8.28
N GLU A 45 -12.71 7.71 -7.75
CA GLU A 45 -12.86 6.43 -8.44
C GLU A 45 -13.66 6.62 -9.74
N SER A 46 -13.12 6.12 -10.84
CA SER A 46 -13.71 6.25 -12.16
C SER A 46 -13.63 4.92 -12.91
N PRO A 47 -14.78 4.33 -13.30
CA PRO A 47 -14.78 3.08 -14.06
C PRO A 47 -14.35 3.26 -15.51
N LEU A 48 -14.28 4.51 -16.00
CA LEU A 48 -14.02 4.81 -17.42
C LEU A 48 -12.53 5.10 -17.68
N ARG A 49 -11.91 5.95 -16.86
CA ARG A 49 -10.54 6.43 -17.06
C ARG A 49 -9.96 7.08 -15.80
N PRO A 50 -8.62 7.03 -15.60
CA PRO A 50 -7.94 7.75 -14.54
C PRO A 50 -8.20 9.26 -14.58
N ILE A 51 -8.38 9.87 -13.41
CA ILE A 51 -8.62 11.31 -13.27
C ILE A 51 -7.29 12.02 -13.05
N GLN A 52 -7.05 13.06 -13.85
CA GLN A 52 -5.88 13.92 -13.67
C GLN A 52 -5.98 14.71 -12.37
N GLN A 53 -4.93 14.62 -11.56
CA GLN A 53 -4.83 15.29 -10.27
C GLN A 53 -4.49 16.77 -10.45
N PRO A 54 -5.00 17.66 -9.57
CA PRO A 54 -4.73 19.08 -9.62
C PRO A 54 -3.50 19.41 -8.77
N ARG A 55 -2.93 20.59 -8.98
CA ARG A 55 -1.94 21.15 -8.05
C ARG A 55 -2.62 21.69 -6.79
N GLY A 56 -1.94 21.56 -5.65
CA GLY A 56 -2.41 22.09 -4.37
C GLY A 56 -3.49 21.25 -3.70
N LEU A 57 -3.64 19.98 -4.07
CA LEU A 57 -4.50 19.04 -3.36
C LEU A 57 -4.07 18.93 -1.89
N SER A 58 -2.77 19.02 -1.60
CA SER A 58 -2.20 19.02 -0.24
C SER A 58 -2.78 20.11 0.67
N GLN A 59 -3.30 21.20 0.12
CA GLN A 59 -3.92 22.29 0.89
C GLN A 59 -5.29 21.90 1.48
N LEU A 60 -5.90 20.82 1.02
CA LEU A 60 -7.18 20.30 1.51
C LEU A 60 -6.99 19.49 2.81
N THR A 61 -6.42 20.12 3.84
CA THR A 61 -6.03 19.45 5.09
C THR A 61 -7.22 18.87 5.87
N ASN A 62 -8.44 19.35 5.62
CA ASN A 62 -9.69 18.79 6.18
C ASN A 62 -10.21 17.55 5.43
N LEU A 63 -9.55 17.13 4.35
CA LEU A 63 -10.00 16.01 3.54
C LEU A 63 -9.89 14.70 4.32
N GLN A 64 -11.02 14.00 4.39
CA GLN A 64 -11.21 12.73 5.10
C GLN A 64 -11.37 11.55 4.15
N THR A 65 -11.79 11.77 2.90
CA THR A 65 -11.94 10.71 1.91
C THR A 65 -11.30 11.14 0.61
N LEU A 66 -10.38 10.30 0.13
CA LEU A 66 -9.79 10.32 -1.21
C LEU A 66 -9.69 8.87 -1.66
N THR A 67 -10.55 8.44 -2.58
CA THR A 67 -10.64 7.02 -2.94
C THR A 67 -9.47 6.56 -3.81
N GLU A 68 -9.02 7.43 -4.72
CA GLU A 68 -7.99 7.09 -5.72
C GLU A 68 -7.10 8.30 -6.05
N PHE A 69 -5.80 8.12 -6.05
CA PHE A 69 -4.81 9.13 -6.40
C PHE A 69 -3.92 8.63 -7.53
N GLN A 70 -3.93 9.35 -8.65
CA GLN A 70 -3.21 8.98 -9.86
C GLN A 70 -1.90 9.77 -9.95
N VAL A 71 -0.77 9.05 -9.97
CA VAL A 71 0.56 9.65 -9.92
C VAL A 71 1.13 9.79 -11.33
N LYS A 72 1.64 10.98 -11.64
CA LYS A 72 2.33 11.33 -12.90
C LYS A 72 3.55 12.19 -12.62
N ALA A 73 4.58 12.08 -13.45
CA ALA A 73 5.82 12.84 -13.31
C ALA A 73 5.58 14.34 -13.53
N GLU A 74 4.65 14.67 -14.42
CA GLU A 74 4.31 16.05 -14.80
C GLU A 74 2.86 16.43 -14.40
N HIS A 75 2.59 17.74 -14.37
CA HIS A 75 1.24 18.34 -14.22
C HIS A 75 0.51 18.19 -12.86
N GLY A 76 1.22 18.14 -11.73
CA GLY A 76 0.56 18.23 -10.41
C GLY A 76 -0.01 16.92 -9.87
N GLY A 77 0.34 15.79 -10.48
CA GLY A 77 0.05 14.44 -9.96
C GLY A 77 1.23 13.83 -9.20
N GLN A 78 2.08 14.63 -8.56
CA GLN A 78 3.21 14.10 -7.80
C GLN A 78 2.78 13.69 -6.39
N LEU A 79 3.54 12.79 -5.76
CA LEU A 79 3.20 12.25 -4.44
C LEU A 79 3.22 13.29 -3.31
N ASN A 80 3.90 14.43 -3.50
CA ASN A 80 3.90 15.56 -2.57
C ASN A 80 2.51 16.20 -2.37
N GLU A 81 1.57 16.00 -3.30
CA GLU A 81 0.19 16.46 -3.15
C GLU A 81 -0.57 15.70 -2.04
N LEU A 82 -0.02 14.57 -1.56
CA LEU A 82 -0.56 13.83 -0.42
C LEU A 82 0.04 14.26 0.94
N ARG A 83 1.04 15.14 0.96
CA ARG A 83 1.90 15.42 2.13
C ARG A 83 1.13 15.80 3.38
N ASP A 84 0.19 16.74 3.24
CA ASP A 84 -0.52 17.34 4.38
C ASP A 84 -1.95 16.79 4.57
N LEU A 85 -2.32 15.76 3.80
CA LEU A 85 -3.62 15.09 3.85
C LEU A 85 -3.68 14.06 4.99
N ASN A 86 -3.34 14.47 6.21
CA ASN A 86 -3.20 13.58 7.37
C ASN A 86 -4.56 13.13 7.96
N ASN A 87 -5.64 13.83 7.61
CA ASN A 87 -6.99 13.50 8.05
C ASN A 87 -7.68 12.41 7.22
N LEU A 88 -7.03 11.88 6.17
CA LEU A 88 -7.57 10.84 5.31
C LEU A 88 -7.92 9.58 6.11
N ARG A 89 -9.11 9.04 5.80
CA ARG A 89 -9.74 7.93 6.50
C ARG A 89 -10.15 6.84 5.53
N GLY A 90 -10.34 5.64 6.07
CA GLY A 90 -10.87 4.52 5.30
C GLY A 90 -9.84 4.01 4.30
N ASN A 91 -10.14 4.12 3.01
CA ASN A 91 -9.38 3.45 1.95
C ASN A 91 -8.77 4.49 0.99
N LEU A 92 -7.50 4.29 0.65
CA LEU A 92 -6.79 5.06 -0.37
C LEU A 92 -6.12 4.11 -1.36
N LYS A 93 -6.44 4.27 -2.64
CA LYS A 93 -5.70 3.66 -3.75
C LYS A 93 -4.73 4.68 -4.34
N ILE A 94 -3.47 4.32 -4.51
CA ILE A 94 -2.45 5.12 -5.20
C ILE A 94 -1.96 4.32 -6.39
N GLU A 95 -1.95 4.95 -7.57
CA GLU A 95 -1.52 4.29 -8.80
C GLU A 95 -0.45 5.12 -9.52
N VAL A 96 0.73 4.52 -9.71
CA VAL A 96 1.91 5.10 -10.35
C VAL A 96 2.11 4.43 -11.70
N HIS A 97 2.02 5.20 -12.78
CA HIS A 97 2.11 4.67 -14.16
C HIS A 97 3.46 4.90 -14.83
N GLU A 98 4.27 5.82 -14.30
CA GLU A 98 5.46 6.35 -14.97
C GLU A 98 6.73 6.02 -14.19
N ASP A 99 7.85 5.90 -14.90
CA ASP A 99 9.18 5.76 -14.31
C ASP A 99 9.67 7.09 -13.74
N GLY A 100 10.65 7.05 -12.86
CA GLY A 100 11.33 8.27 -12.39
C GLY A 100 10.58 9.01 -11.27
N ILE A 101 9.53 8.40 -10.72
CA ILE A 101 8.79 8.94 -9.57
C ILE A 101 9.59 8.71 -8.27
N LYS A 102 9.68 9.74 -7.44
CA LYS A 102 10.19 9.65 -6.07
C LYS A 102 9.03 9.51 -5.11
N SER A 103 9.18 8.67 -4.08
CA SER A 103 8.16 8.50 -3.05
C SER A 103 7.98 9.73 -2.15
N GLU A 104 8.98 10.62 -2.15
CA GLU A 104 9.06 11.82 -1.31
C GLU A 104 7.76 12.63 -1.29
N GLY A 105 7.28 12.90 -0.08
CA GLY A 105 6.11 13.72 0.18
C GLY A 105 4.79 12.95 0.25
N ALA A 106 4.76 11.65 -0.04
CA ALA A 106 3.55 10.85 0.18
C ALA A 106 3.17 10.77 1.67
N ASN A 107 4.17 10.65 2.56
CA ASN A 107 4.03 10.63 4.02
C ASN A 107 2.86 9.76 4.51
N LEU A 108 2.77 8.50 4.05
CA LEU A 108 1.66 7.61 4.42
C LEU A 108 1.69 7.21 5.91
N LYS A 109 2.87 7.25 6.52
CA LYS A 109 3.06 7.02 7.96
C LYS A 109 2.31 8.04 8.83
N SER A 110 2.06 9.27 8.35
CA SER A 110 1.31 10.27 9.14
C SER A 110 -0.22 10.15 9.03
N LYS A 111 -0.74 9.29 8.14
CA LYS A 111 -2.18 9.14 7.85
C LYS A 111 -2.83 8.09 8.75
N GLN A 112 -2.88 8.38 10.05
CA GLN A 112 -3.23 7.42 11.12
C GLN A 112 -4.66 6.87 11.05
N HIS A 113 -5.55 7.54 10.33
CA HIS A 113 -6.97 7.17 10.21
C HIS A 113 -7.27 6.29 8.99
N LEU A 114 -6.30 6.05 8.11
CA LEU A 114 -6.43 5.07 7.05
C LEU A 114 -6.51 3.65 7.62
N GLN A 115 -7.34 2.84 6.99
CA GLN A 115 -7.54 1.42 7.32
C GLN A 115 -7.11 0.51 6.17
N SER A 116 -7.17 0.99 4.93
CA SER A 116 -6.72 0.25 3.74
C SER A 116 -5.87 1.13 2.84
N ILE A 117 -4.76 0.56 2.37
CA ILE A 117 -3.93 1.15 1.33
C ILE A 117 -3.75 0.13 0.20
N GLU A 118 -3.99 0.57 -1.03
CA GLU A 118 -3.65 -0.16 -2.24
C GLU A 118 -2.64 0.65 -3.05
N LEU A 119 -1.43 0.15 -3.20
CA LEU A 119 -0.39 0.74 -4.04
C LEU A 119 -0.27 -0.10 -5.31
N ARG A 120 -0.46 0.56 -6.46
CA ARG A 120 -0.21 -0.01 -7.78
C ARG A 120 0.95 0.74 -8.41
N ILE A 121 2.12 0.13 -8.47
CA ILE A 121 3.34 0.75 -8.96
C ILE A 121 3.73 0.04 -10.26
N HIS A 122 3.30 0.58 -11.40
CA HIS A 122 3.59 0.00 -12.72
C HIS A 122 4.95 0.44 -13.27
N GLY A 123 5.38 1.66 -12.93
CA GLY A 123 6.69 2.21 -13.30
C GLY A 123 7.78 1.95 -12.25
N LYS A 124 9.02 2.26 -12.61
CA LYS A 124 10.19 2.16 -11.74
C LYS A 124 10.35 3.41 -10.88
N MET A 125 10.27 3.22 -9.57
CA MET A 125 10.54 4.27 -8.58
C MET A 125 12.04 4.57 -8.51
N VAL A 126 12.38 5.84 -8.22
CA VAL A 126 13.77 6.29 -8.11
C VAL A 126 14.39 5.89 -6.77
N ASP A 127 13.55 5.81 -5.74
CA ASP A 127 13.92 5.51 -4.37
C ASP A 127 13.25 4.22 -3.89
N ASP A 128 13.57 3.81 -2.67
CA ASP A 128 13.09 2.57 -2.08
C ASP A 128 11.65 2.65 -1.52
N CYS A 129 10.86 3.64 -1.96
CA CYS A 129 9.46 3.83 -1.53
C CYS A 129 9.25 4.10 -0.03
N GLY A 130 10.23 4.68 0.67
CA GLY A 130 10.17 4.91 2.12
C GLY A 130 8.99 5.76 2.59
N ASP A 131 8.61 6.80 1.85
CA ASP A 131 7.48 7.68 2.20
C ASP A 131 6.09 7.05 1.89
N LEU A 132 6.09 5.94 1.14
CA LEU A 132 4.91 5.10 0.90
C LEU A 132 4.73 4.01 1.96
N VAL A 133 5.64 3.92 2.95
CA VAL A 133 5.44 3.02 4.10
C VAL A 133 4.20 3.47 4.88
N PRO A 134 3.18 2.60 5.04
CA PRO A 134 1.93 2.96 5.68
C PRO A 134 2.07 3.10 7.21
N HIS A 135 1.10 3.79 7.82
CA HIS A 135 0.96 3.78 9.28
C HIS A 135 0.58 2.38 9.81
N SER A 136 0.97 2.06 11.05
CA SER A 136 0.76 0.73 11.68
C SER A 136 -0.71 0.38 11.97
N ASN A 137 -1.65 1.32 11.79
CA ASN A 137 -3.09 1.12 11.96
C ASN A 137 -3.77 0.44 10.75
N ILE A 138 -3.04 0.27 9.64
CA ILE A 138 -3.59 -0.36 8.45
C ILE A 138 -4.03 -1.80 8.74
N LYS A 139 -5.25 -2.12 8.31
CA LYS A 139 -5.86 -3.45 8.37
C LYS A 139 -5.77 -4.19 7.04
N LYS A 140 -5.69 -3.47 5.93
CA LYS A 140 -5.54 -4.06 4.60
C LYS A 140 -4.46 -3.35 3.81
N PHE A 141 -3.47 -4.12 3.34
CA PHE A 141 -2.40 -3.60 2.53
C PHE A 141 -2.28 -4.42 1.25
N THR A 142 -2.36 -3.73 0.11
CA THR A 142 -2.23 -4.35 -1.22
C THR A 142 -1.11 -3.68 -1.99
N LEU A 143 -0.18 -4.50 -2.46
CA LEU A 143 0.92 -4.11 -3.33
C LEU A 143 0.74 -4.81 -4.68
N TYR A 144 0.78 -4.02 -5.75
CA TYR A 144 0.66 -4.48 -7.12
C TYR A 144 1.74 -3.84 -7.99
N GLY A 145 2.34 -4.62 -8.89
CA GLY A 145 3.21 -4.12 -9.96
C GLY A 145 4.51 -4.91 -10.08
N PRO A 146 5.40 -4.56 -11.02
CA PRO A 146 6.67 -5.26 -11.22
C PRO A 146 7.66 -5.10 -10.06
N TYR A 147 7.66 -3.94 -9.38
CA TYR A 147 8.67 -3.60 -8.38
C TYR A 147 8.03 -3.14 -7.06
N PRO A 148 8.26 -3.84 -5.93
CA PRO A 148 7.60 -3.51 -4.67
C PRO A 148 8.31 -2.42 -3.88
N GLY A 149 9.60 -2.16 -4.09
CA GLY A 149 10.44 -1.40 -3.15
C GLY A 149 10.71 -2.23 -1.88
N ALA A 150 11.97 -2.32 -1.46
CA ALA A 150 12.36 -3.11 -0.30
C ALA A 150 11.72 -2.56 0.99
N ALA A 151 11.64 -1.24 1.16
CA ALA A 151 10.99 -0.64 2.34
C ALA A 151 9.52 -1.07 2.49
N LEU A 152 8.77 -1.22 1.38
CA LEU A 152 7.36 -1.62 1.43
C LEU A 152 7.17 -3.09 1.81
N LEU A 153 8.10 -3.97 1.43
CA LEU A 153 8.07 -5.37 1.87
C LEU A 153 8.56 -5.52 3.33
N ASN A 154 9.62 -4.80 3.68
CA ASN A 154 10.24 -4.86 5.00
C ASN A 154 9.36 -4.23 6.10
N CYS A 155 8.43 -3.34 5.74
CA CYS A 155 7.51 -2.77 6.73
C CYS A 155 6.38 -3.72 7.13
N VAL A 156 6.04 -4.72 6.31
CA VAL A 156 4.85 -5.58 6.51
C VAL A 156 4.85 -6.28 7.89
N PRO A 157 5.96 -6.87 8.38
CA PRO A 157 6.01 -7.48 9.71
C PRO A 157 5.74 -6.50 10.86
N SER A 158 5.95 -5.20 10.65
CA SER A 158 5.69 -4.15 11.64
C SER A 158 4.22 -3.71 11.70
N LEU A 159 3.38 -4.13 10.75
CA LEU A 159 1.96 -3.76 10.67
C LEU A 159 1.10 -4.65 11.58
N LYS A 160 1.21 -4.48 12.89
CA LYS A 160 0.55 -5.35 13.90
C LYS A 160 -0.99 -5.48 13.74
N ASN A 161 -1.64 -4.48 13.16
CA ASN A 161 -3.10 -4.46 12.92
C ASN A 161 -3.53 -5.07 11.58
N LEU A 162 -2.58 -5.59 10.79
CA LEU A 162 -2.84 -6.09 9.45
C LEU A 162 -3.69 -7.36 9.50
N VAL A 163 -4.80 -7.34 8.76
CA VAL A 163 -5.77 -8.43 8.64
C VAL A 163 -5.70 -9.09 7.26
N GLU A 164 -5.53 -8.30 6.21
CA GLU A 164 -5.36 -8.78 4.83
C GLU A 164 -4.09 -8.18 4.21
N PHE A 165 -3.19 -9.04 3.76
CA PHE A 165 -2.06 -8.65 2.93
C PHE A 165 -2.18 -9.26 1.53
N ARG A 166 -1.97 -8.44 0.51
CA ARG A 166 -1.94 -8.89 -0.89
C ARG A 166 -0.69 -8.38 -1.58
N LEU A 167 0.03 -9.28 -2.24
CA LEU A 167 1.19 -8.98 -3.07
C LEU A 167 0.96 -9.59 -4.45
N LYS A 168 0.98 -8.77 -5.51
CA LYS A 168 0.72 -9.25 -6.87
C LYS A 168 1.65 -8.66 -7.93
N GLY A 169 2.20 -9.53 -8.79
CA GLY A 169 2.89 -9.13 -10.01
C GLY A 169 4.37 -8.75 -9.84
N HIS A 170 4.92 -8.90 -8.63
CA HIS A 170 6.30 -8.53 -8.32
C HIS A 170 7.27 -9.64 -8.72
N LYS A 171 7.62 -9.65 -10.00
CA LYS A 171 8.43 -10.71 -10.61
C LYS A 171 9.85 -10.79 -10.04
N GLU A 172 10.43 -9.67 -9.63
CA GLU A 172 11.80 -9.57 -9.10
C GLU A 172 11.88 -9.73 -7.57
N CYS A 173 10.74 -9.93 -6.90
CA CYS A 173 10.70 -10.10 -5.45
C CYS A 173 11.32 -11.44 -5.09
N GLN A 174 12.52 -11.44 -4.50
CA GLN A 174 13.23 -12.68 -4.12
C GLN A 174 12.84 -13.21 -2.73
N SER A 175 12.44 -12.30 -1.84
CA SER A 175 12.12 -12.63 -0.45
C SER A 175 10.90 -11.87 0.02
N ILE A 176 10.08 -12.54 0.83
CA ILE A 176 9.04 -11.89 1.63
C ILE A 176 9.44 -12.04 3.09
N ALA A 177 9.42 -10.93 3.82
CA ALA A 177 9.71 -10.94 5.25
C ALA A 177 8.73 -11.86 6.00
N ALA A 178 9.18 -12.39 7.13
CA ALA A 178 8.38 -13.24 8.00
C ALA A 178 7.02 -12.60 8.37
N LEU A 179 5.92 -13.28 8.06
CA LEU A 179 4.55 -12.79 8.30
C LEU A 179 3.83 -13.55 9.44
N ASN A 180 4.48 -14.56 10.01
CA ASN A 180 3.92 -15.50 10.98
C ASN A 180 3.66 -14.89 12.36
N HIS A 181 4.32 -13.79 12.70
CA HIS A 181 4.15 -13.06 13.97
C HIS A 181 3.07 -11.96 13.90
N LEU A 182 2.36 -11.81 12.77
CA LEU A 182 1.26 -10.84 12.67
C LEU A 182 0.01 -11.38 13.38
N PRO A 183 -0.40 -10.81 14.54
CA PRO A 183 -1.37 -11.43 15.44
C PRO A 183 -2.81 -11.42 14.89
N HIS A 184 -3.08 -10.58 13.89
CA HIS A 184 -4.41 -10.36 13.34
C HIS A 184 -4.55 -10.76 11.87
N LEU A 185 -3.48 -11.27 11.26
CA LEU A 185 -3.48 -11.62 9.85
C LEU A 185 -4.43 -12.80 9.63
N LYS A 186 -5.48 -12.58 8.83
CA LYS A 186 -6.48 -13.59 8.48
C LYS A 186 -6.44 -13.97 7.02
N SER A 187 -5.90 -13.12 6.16
CA SER A 187 -5.82 -13.39 4.73
C SER A 187 -4.48 -12.98 4.15
N LEU A 188 -3.83 -13.93 3.48
CA LEU A 188 -2.60 -13.69 2.73
C LEU A 188 -2.82 -14.12 1.28
N LYS A 189 -2.61 -13.19 0.35
CA LYS A 189 -2.80 -13.39 -1.09
C LYS A 189 -1.54 -13.05 -1.85
N LEU A 190 -0.90 -14.08 -2.40
CA LEU A 190 0.33 -13.98 -3.18
C LEU A 190 0.02 -14.47 -4.61
N THR A 191 0.31 -13.66 -5.61
CA THR A 191 -0.06 -13.95 -7.01
C THR A 191 0.98 -13.40 -7.98
N CYS A 192 1.35 -14.18 -9.01
CA CYS A 192 2.32 -13.77 -10.04
C CYS A 192 3.69 -13.31 -9.46
N LEU A 193 4.30 -14.15 -8.62
CA LEU A 193 5.61 -13.91 -8.01
C LEU A 193 6.63 -14.90 -8.60
N GLU A 194 7.29 -14.50 -9.69
CA GLU A 194 8.10 -15.39 -10.52
C GLU A 194 9.49 -15.70 -9.93
N ALA A 195 10.07 -14.82 -9.11
CA ALA A 195 11.42 -14.99 -8.54
C ALA A 195 11.48 -15.17 -7.01
N VAL A 196 10.34 -15.35 -6.33
CA VAL A 196 10.39 -15.55 -4.86
C VAL A 196 11.05 -16.89 -4.58
N GLU A 197 12.16 -16.85 -3.85
CA GLU A 197 12.95 -18.01 -3.46
C GLU A 197 12.74 -18.41 -2.00
N TYR A 198 12.25 -17.53 -1.12
CA TYR A 198 11.97 -17.89 0.28
C TYR A 198 11.04 -16.87 0.98
N ILE A 199 10.42 -17.33 2.07
CA ILE A 199 9.79 -16.46 3.07
C ILE A 199 10.63 -16.59 4.34
N SER A 200 11.16 -15.48 4.87
CA SER A 200 12.00 -15.54 6.07
C SER A 200 11.15 -15.93 7.30
N SER A 201 11.77 -16.50 8.33
CA SER A 201 11.21 -16.63 9.67
C SER A 201 11.95 -15.67 10.60
N ALA A 202 11.27 -14.90 11.44
CA ALA A 202 12.00 -14.16 12.48
C ALA A 202 12.59 -15.15 13.47
N GLU A 203 13.91 -15.08 13.64
CA GLU A 203 14.63 -15.75 14.71
C GLU A 203 14.33 -15.00 16.01
N TYR A 204 13.92 -15.73 17.05
CA TYR A 204 13.82 -15.18 18.41
C TYR A 204 15.24 -15.16 18.98
N ASP A 205 15.77 -13.98 19.23
CA ASP A 205 17.06 -13.79 19.90
C ASP A 205 16.82 -13.84 21.41
N ASP A 206 16.71 -15.07 21.95
CA ASP A 206 16.68 -15.31 23.40
C ASP A 206 18.09 -15.12 23.96
N ASN A 207 18.47 -13.86 24.21
CA ASN A 207 19.57 -13.56 25.12
C ASN A 207 18.97 -13.31 26.51
N VAL A 208 18.80 -14.38 27.28
CA VAL A 208 18.61 -14.34 28.74
C VAL A 208 19.98 -14.49 29.40
N ASP A 209 20.20 -13.58 30.35
CA ASP A 209 21.35 -13.40 31.22
C ASP A 209 21.57 -14.59 32.18
N ASP A 210 22.84 -14.95 32.38
CA ASP A 210 23.51 -15.73 33.45
C ASP A 210 22.78 -16.87 34.21
N SER A 211 23.26 -18.12 34.03
CA SER A 211 24.00 -18.89 35.07
C SER A 211 24.29 -20.33 34.62
N GLU A 212 25.49 -20.81 34.93
CA GLU A 212 26.02 -22.17 34.72
C GLU A 212 25.12 -23.25 35.35
N ASP A 213 24.82 -24.32 34.60
CA ASP A 213 24.86 -25.72 35.07
C ASP A 213 24.69 -26.68 33.86
N GLU A 214 25.59 -27.65 33.76
CA GLU A 214 25.54 -28.78 32.82
C GLU A 214 24.39 -29.75 33.21
N ASP A 215 23.47 -30.05 32.29
CA ASP A 215 22.96 -31.42 32.14
C ASP A 215 22.30 -31.66 30.78
N ASP A 216 22.31 -32.93 30.38
CA ASP A 216 22.06 -33.49 29.06
C ASP A 216 20.67 -33.24 28.46
N SER A 217 20.67 -33.22 27.11
CA SER A 217 19.54 -33.39 26.18
C SER A 217 18.47 -32.30 26.16
N GLU A 218 18.37 -31.56 25.04
CA GLU A 218 17.15 -31.48 24.22
C GLU A 218 17.37 -30.65 22.93
N GLU A 219 16.71 -31.11 21.88
CA GLU A 219 16.56 -30.58 20.52
C GLU A 219 17.19 -29.22 20.17
N HIS A 220 18.22 -29.25 19.31
CA HIS A 220 18.55 -28.09 18.47
C HIS A 220 17.34 -27.75 17.59
N GLN A 221 16.64 -26.66 17.92
CA GLN A 221 15.61 -26.07 17.10
C GLN A 221 16.26 -25.49 15.83
N LEU A 222 16.28 -26.31 14.77
CA LEU A 222 16.78 -25.92 13.46
C LEU A 222 15.89 -24.82 12.86
N ALA A 223 16.52 -23.69 12.53
CA ALA A 223 15.94 -22.59 11.77
C ALA A 223 15.22 -23.11 10.50
N SER A 224 13.93 -22.79 10.37
CA SER A 224 13.14 -23.21 9.21
C SER A 224 13.12 -22.13 8.13
N SER A 225 14.17 -22.05 7.31
CA SER A 225 14.08 -21.36 6.02
C SER A 225 13.48 -22.30 4.99
N VAL A 226 12.39 -21.89 4.33
CA VAL A 226 11.72 -22.71 3.31
C VAL A 226 12.04 -22.16 1.92
N ALA A 227 12.83 -22.91 1.16
CA ALA A 227 13.23 -22.58 -0.21
C ALA A 227 12.09 -22.83 -1.21
N VAL A 228 11.91 -21.91 -2.15
CA VAL A 228 10.95 -21.88 -3.24
C VAL A 228 11.76 -21.97 -4.53
N SER A 229 11.56 -23.05 -5.29
CA SER A 229 12.07 -23.15 -6.65
C SER A 229 10.89 -23.50 -7.55
N ASP A 230 10.58 -22.57 -8.44
CA ASP A 230 9.38 -22.52 -9.27
C ASP A 230 9.25 -23.71 -10.24
N GLN A 231 8.02 -24.22 -10.40
CA GLN A 231 7.50 -24.41 -11.76
C GLN A 231 5.96 -24.34 -11.78
N ARG A 232 5.44 -23.11 -11.87
CA ARG A 232 4.01 -22.77 -12.04
C ARG A 232 3.16 -23.03 -10.79
N ASN A 233 3.37 -22.22 -9.75
CA ASN A 233 2.41 -21.89 -8.68
C ASN A 233 1.87 -23.04 -7.78
N GLU A 234 2.23 -24.30 -8.03
CA GLU A 234 1.82 -25.46 -7.22
C GLU A 234 2.69 -25.63 -5.96
N ASP A 235 3.97 -25.24 -5.99
CA ASP A 235 4.89 -25.42 -4.86
C ASP A 235 4.77 -24.33 -3.78
N CYS A 236 4.33 -23.11 -4.10
CA CYS A 236 3.89 -22.14 -3.07
C CYS A 236 2.80 -22.73 -2.14
N ARG A 237 1.97 -23.66 -2.65
CA ARG A 237 0.95 -24.37 -1.86
C ARG A 237 1.50 -25.44 -0.93
N ARG A 238 2.71 -25.97 -1.19
CA ARG A 238 3.39 -26.94 -0.31
C ARG A 238 4.19 -26.25 0.79
N LEU A 239 4.78 -25.09 0.51
CA LEU A 239 5.70 -24.39 1.40
C LEU A 239 4.99 -23.60 2.53
N LEU A 240 3.75 -23.14 2.29
CA LEU A 240 2.90 -22.46 3.29
C LEU A 240 2.08 -23.42 4.17
N LYS A 241 2.22 -24.75 3.98
CA LYS A 241 1.60 -25.79 4.83
C LYS A 241 2.44 -26.16 6.05
N THR A 242 3.61 -25.54 6.23
CA THR A 242 4.35 -25.64 7.49
C THR A 242 3.53 -24.99 8.61
N ARG A 243 3.66 -25.50 9.84
CA ARG A 243 2.84 -25.15 11.03
C ARG A 243 2.75 -23.64 11.38
N SER A 244 3.48 -22.77 10.68
CA SER A 244 3.66 -21.34 10.96
C SER A 244 2.44 -20.44 10.66
N PHE A 245 1.47 -20.89 9.85
CA PHE A 245 0.29 -20.08 9.47
C PHE A 245 -1.06 -20.74 9.80
N SER A 246 -1.11 -21.58 10.85
CA SER A 246 -2.36 -22.19 11.30
C SER A 246 -3.44 -21.12 11.58
N GLY A 247 -4.56 -21.16 10.85
CA GLY A 247 -5.68 -20.22 11.03
C GLY A 247 -5.73 -19.02 10.07
N VAL A 248 -4.74 -18.85 9.19
CA VAL A 248 -4.76 -17.82 8.13
C VAL A 248 -5.37 -18.40 6.86
N ALA A 249 -6.41 -17.75 6.32
CA ALA A 249 -6.97 -18.07 5.01
C ALA A 249 -5.98 -17.67 3.91
N LEU A 250 -5.17 -18.63 3.51
CA LEU A 250 -4.19 -18.51 2.45
C LEU A 250 -4.85 -18.75 1.10
N THR A 251 -4.72 -17.79 0.19
CA THR A 251 -5.17 -17.95 -1.19
C THR A 251 -4.01 -17.59 -2.10
N VAL A 252 -3.31 -18.61 -2.56
CA VAL A 252 -2.28 -18.52 -3.59
C VAL A 252 -2.94 -18.85 -4.94
N ILE A 253 -2.92 -17.88 -5.86
CA ILE A 253 -3.52 -17.97 -7.21
C ILE A 253 -2.42 -17.83 -8.24
#